data_AF-A0A383B602-F1
#
_entry.id   AF-A0A383B602-F1
#
_cell.length_a   1.000
_cell.length_b   1.000
_cell.length_c   1.000
_cell.angle_alpha   90.00
_cell.angle_beta   90.00
_cell.angle_gamma   90.00
#
_symmetry.space_group_name_H-M   'P 1'
#
loop_
_entity.id
_entity.type
_entity.pdbx_description
1 polymer ?
#
loop_
_entity_poly.entity_id
_entity_poly.type
_entity_poly.pdbx_seq_one_letter_code
_entity_poly.pdbx_strand_id
1 'polypeptide(L)'
;MGILVPLDLSINKLVGAEARVVQLFVDGLSDGWFVVPRLDVTAPRRPYEVDVLLIHHGYGLLAVEIKGGPFEIREGEWYRRGQLVGPPPPRQAQDAAYELRNRLREADKRLRRVHVEHAVALPDLVDLDGQLPTGVIP
;
A
#
# COMPACT_ATOMS: atom_id res chain seq x y z
N MET A 1 -11.32 10.33 11.26
CA MET A 1 -10.38 10.65 10.18
C MET A 1 -9.05 10.06 10.57
N GLY A 2 -8.43 9.32 9.67
CA GLY A 2 -7.07 8.81 9.84
C GLY A 2 -6.09 9.96 10.03
N ILE A 3 -5.03 9.69 10.77
CA ILE A 3 -4.02 10.68 11.10
C ILE A 3 -2.91 10.58 10.06
N LEU A 4 -2.75 11.62 9.24
CA LEU A 4 -1.65 11.72 8.28
C LEU A 4 -0.33 11.91 9.04
N VAL A 5 0.70 11.14 8.68
CA VAL A 5 2.02 11.23 9.27
C VAL A 5 3.07 11.45 8.18
N PRO A 6 3.95 12.46 8.31
CA PRO A 6 3.98 13.44 9.39
C PRO A 6 2.79 14.41 9.34
N LEU A 7 2.40 14.98 10.49
CA LEU A 7 1.20 15.83 10.64
C LEU A 7 1.24 17.11 9.79
N ASP A 8 2.44 17.56 9.43
CA ASP A 8 2.68 18.75 8.61
C ASP A 8 2.78 18.43 7.11
N LEU A 9 2.62 17.16 6.72
CA LEU A 9 2.58 16.79 5.32
C LEU A 9 1.31 17.34 4.68
N SER A 10 1.48 18.11 3.61
CA SER A 10 0.38 18.55 2.77
C SER A 10 0.08 17.51 1.69
N ILE A 11 -1.13 16.93 1.70
CA ILE A 11 -1.63 15.99 0.66
C ILE A 11 -1.52 16.59 -0.75
N ASN A 12 -1.63 17.92 -0.89
CA ASN A 12 -1.45 18.61 -2.19
C ASN A 12 -0.05 18.45 -2.82
N LYS A 13 0.93 17.90 -2.08
CA LYS A 13 2.26 17.53 -2.60
C LYS A 13 2.28 16.13 -3.23
N LEU A 14 1.20 15.37 -3.10
CA LEU A 14 0.96 14.10 -3.79
C LEU A 14 0.23 14.38 -5.09
N VAL A 15 0.35 13.49 -6.06
CA VAL A 15 -0.26 13.67 -7.39
C VAL A 15 -1.00 12.41 -7.84
N GLY A 16 -1.99 12.59 -8.70
CA GLY A 16 -2.66 11.49 -9.39
C GLY A 16 -3.36 10.51 -8.44
N ALA A 17 -3.17 9.21 -8.69
CA ALA A 17 -3.81 8.12 -7.96
C ALA A 17 -3.41 8.10 -6.47
N GLU A 18 -2.15 8.44 -6.17
CA GLU A 18 -1.61 8.46 -4.82
C GLU A 18 -2.35 9.47 -3.93
N ALA A 19 -2.51 10.70 -4.41
CA ALA A 19 -3.24 11.74 -3.70
C ALA A 19 -4.68 11.33 -3.38
N ARG A 20 -5.38 10.70 -4.35
CA ARG A 20 -6.76 10.23 -4.16
C ARG A 20 -6.85 9.15 -3.08
N VAL A 21 -5.98 8.14 -3.14
CA VAL A 21 -5.99 7.03 -2.17
C VAL A 21 -5.62 7.51 -0.77
N VAL A 22 -4.60 8.37 -0.64
CA VAL A 22 -4.23 8.94 0.66
C VAL A 22 -5.38 9.76 1.25
N GLN A 23 -6.03 10.60 0.43
CA GLN A 23 -7.19 11.37 0.87
C GLN A 23 -8.33 10.44 1.34
N LEU A 24 -8.63 9.38 0.58
CA LEU A 24 -9.64 8.38 0.96
C LEU A 24 -9.33 7.70 2.29
N PHE A 25 -8.05 7.36 2.56
CA PHE A 25 -7.67 6.80 3.85
C PHE A 25 -7.80 7.80 5.00
N VAL A 26 -7.37 9.04 4.80
CA VAL A 26 -7.49 10.10 5.81
C VAL A 26 -8.96 10.38 6.13
N ASP A 27 -9.83 10.47 5.13
CA ASP A 27 -11.25 10.78 5.32
C ASP A 27 -12.04 9.58 5.84
N GLY A 28 -11.77 8.38 5.32
CA GLY A 28 -12.57 7.18 5.58
C GLY A 28 -12.17 6.39 6.83
N LEU A 29 -10.92 6.50 7.30
CA LEU A 29 -10.47 5.77 8.48
C LEU A 29 -10.74 6.52 9.79
N SER A 30 -10.80 5.79 10.90
CA SER A 30 -10.83 6.38 12.24
C SER A 30 -9.47 6.96 12.63
N ASP A 31 -9.46 7.79 13.68
CA ASP A 31 -8.25 8.40 14.27
C ASP A 31 -7.28 7.39 14.92
N GLY A 32 -7.70 6.13 15.06
CA GLY A 32 -6.80 5.04 15.44
C GLY A 32 -5.80 4.61 14.35
N TRP A 33 -6.01 5.06 13.11
CA TRP A 33 -5.15 4.74 11.96
C TRP A 33 -4.18 5.87 11.66
N PHE A 34 -2.89 5.55 11.57
CA PHE A 34 -1.90 6.44 10.96
C PHE A 34 -1.75 6.11 9.47
N VAL A 35 -1.69 7.15 8.64
CA VAL A 35 -1.50 7.08 7.19
C VAL A 35 -0.14 7.70 6.86
N VAL A 36 0.83 6.89 6.44
CA VAL A 36 2.20 7.34 6.11
C VAL A 36 2.45 7.18 4.61
N PRO A 37 2.33 8.23 3.79
CA PRO A 37 2.61 8.14 2.36
C PRO A 37 4.12 8.21 2.06
N ARG A 38 4.54 7.59 0.96
CA ARG A 38 5.92 7.57 0.41
C ARG A 38 6.98 7.22 1.45
N LEU A 39 6.87 6.02 2.01
CA LEU A 39 7.86 5.53 2.95
C LEU A 39 8.99 4.82 2.20
N ASP A 40 10.15 5.49 2.15
CA ASP A 40 11.39 4.90 1.68
C ASP A 40 11.94 3.88 2.68
N VAL A 41 12.17 2.67 2.21
CA VAL A 41 12.80 1.58 2.96
C VAL A 41 14.16 1.28 2.33
N THR A 42 15.22 1.70 3.01
CA THR A 42 16.58 1.34 2.60
C THR A 42 16.77 -0.17 2.76
N ALA A 43 17.41 -0.85 1.79
CA ALA A 43 17.82 -2.24 1.93
C ALA A 43 19.23 -2.45 1.34
N PRO A 44 19.97 -3.49 1.78
CA PRO A 44 21.31 -3.77 1.25
C PRO A 44 21.35 -4.00 -0.26
N ARG A 45 20.30 -4.60 -0.84
CA ARG A 45 20.26 -4.97 -2.26
C ARG A 45 19.77 -3.82 -3.16
N ARG A 46 18.66 -3.18 -2.78
CA ARG A 46 18.05 -2.04 -3.47
C ARG A 46 17.10 -1.30 -2.52
N PRO A 47 16.86 0.00 -2.68
CA PRO A 47 15.76 0.66 -1.97
C PRO A 47 14.41 0.07 -2.40
N TYR A 48 13.45 0.11 -1.49
CA TYR A 48 12.03 -0.11 -1.74
C TYR A 48 11.26 1.12 -1.32
N GLU A 49 10.15 1.38 -1.99
CA GLU A 49 9.19 2.40 -1.60
C GLU A 49 7.89 1.70 -1.21
N VAL A 50 7.28 2.14 -0.12
CA VAL A 50 5.90 1.80 0.23
C VAL A 50 5.06 3.04 -0.06
N ASP A 51 4.19 2.98 -1.06
CA ASP A 51 3.37 4.13 -1.46
C ASP A 51 2.55 4.67 -0.29
N VAL A 52 1.90 3.78 0.48
CA VAL A 52 1.24 4.13 1.75
C VAL A 52 1.42 3.02 2.78
N LEU A 53 1.96 3.36 3.96
CA LEU A 53 1.92 2.51 5.12
C LEU A 53 0.76 2.91 6.03
N LEU A 54 -0.15 1.99 6.29
CA LEU A 54 -1.19 2.12 7.30
C LEU A 54 -0.74 1.45 8.61
N ILE A 55 -0.98 2.12 9.74
CA ILE A 55 -0.61 1.62 11.07
C ILE A 55 -1.80 1.74 11.99
N HIS A 56 -2.15 0.65 12.67
CA HIS A 56 -3.18 0.65 13.72
C HIS A 56 -2.75 -0.21 14.90
N HIS A 57 -2.97 0.28 16.13
CA HIS A 57 -2.53 -0.41 17.35
C HIS A 57 -3.16 -1.80 17.55
N GLY A 58 -4.42 -1.98 17.10
CA GLY A 58 -5.15 -3.25 17.21
C GLY A 58 -5.04 -4.18 15.99
N TYR A 59 -4.63 -3.68 14.82
CA TYR A 59 -4.61 -4.47 13.57
C TYR A 59 -3.21 -4.66 12.99
N GLY A 60 -2.23 -3.84 13.39
CA GLY A 60 -0.85 -3.93 12.92
C GLY A 60 -0.54 -2.97 11.77
N LEU A 61 0.37 -3.40 10.89
CA LEU A 61 0.90 -2.59 9.79
C LEU A 61 0.47 -3.18 8.44
N LEU A 62 0.06 -2.33 7.51
CA LEU A 62 -0.32 -2.70 6.14
C LEU A 62 0.38 -1.79 5.14
N ALA A 63 1.27 -2.34 4.33
CA ALA A 63 1.91 -1.66 3.21
C ALA A 63 1.03 -1.76 1.97
N VAL A 64 0.61 -0.62 1.44
CA VAL A 64 -0.30 -0.52 0.28
C VAL A 64 0.48 0.02 -0.90
N GLU A 65 0.48 -0.75 -1.98
CA GLU A 65 0.97 -0.33 -3.30
C GLU A 65 -0.18 0.26 -4.11
N ILE A 66 -0.01 1.41 -4.75
CA ILE A 66 -1.06 2.11 -5.49
C ILE A 66 -0.76 1.98 -6.98
N LYS A 67 -1.67 1.34 -7.72
CA LYS A 67 -1.58 1.23 -9.17
C LYS A 67 -2.73 1.97 -9.85
N GLY A 68 -2.40 3.14 -10.40
CA GLY A 68 -3.30 3.92 -11.25
C GLY A 68 -3.11 3.64 -12.75
N GLY A 69 -4.10 4.05 -13.54
CA GLY A 69 -4.14 3.87 -14.98
C GLY A 69 -4.63 2.50 -15.44
N PRO A 70 -4.63 2.25 -16.77
CA PRO A 70 -5.29 1.08 -17.37
C PRO A 70 -4.44 -0.18 -17.15
N PHE A 71 -4.66 -0.83 -16.03
CA PHE A 71 -4.20 -2.19 -15.77
C PHE A 71 -5.32 -3.18 -16.09
N GLU A 72 -4.93 -4.32 -16.61
CA GLU A 72 -5.81 -5.47 -16.80
C GLU A 72 -5.20 -6.66 -16.06
N ILE A 73 -6.03 -7.40 -15.33
CA ILE A 73 -5.61 -8.63 -14.68
C ILE A 73 -6.30 -9.76 -15.43
N ARG A 74 -5.52 -10.62 -16.08
CA ARG A 74 -6.02 -11.76 -16.85
C ARG A 74 -5.42 -13.03 -16.27
N GLU A 75 -6.26 -13.91 -15.73
CA GLU A 75 -5.83 -15.19 -15.12
C GLU A 75 -4.71 -15.01 -14.06
N GLY A 76 -4.76 -13.91 -13.29
CA GLY A 76 -3.76 -13.58 -12.25
C GLY A 76 -2.51 -12.88 -12.76
N GLU A 77 -2.34 -12.73 -14.07
CA GLU A 77 -1.25 -11.98 -14.69
C GLU A 77 -1.63 -10.52 -14.89
N TRP A 78 -0.67 -9.63 -14.71
CA TRP A 78 -0.87 -8.19 -14.79
C TRP A 78 -0.42 -7.66 -16.14
N TYR A 79 -1.30 -6.93 -16.81
CA TYR A 79 -1.05 -6.32 -18.11
C TYR A 79 -1.25 -4.82 -18.05
N ARG A 80 -0.46 -4.09 -18.85
CA ARG A 80 -0.65 -2.66 -19.09
C ARG A 80 -0.53 -2.41 -20.59
N ARG A 81 -1.62 -1.93 -21.21
CA ARG A 81 -1.68 -1.72 -22.68
C ARG A 81 -1.27 -2.98 -23.46
N GLY A 82 -1.74 -4.14 -23.01
CA GLY A 82 -1.45 -5.45 -23.61
C GLY A 82 -0.07 -6.03 -23.32
N GLN A 83 0.80 -5.35 -22.57
CA GLN A 83 2.12 -5.86 -22.20
C GLN A 83 2.13 -6.42 -20.78
N LEU A 84 2.78 -7.58 -20.58
CA LEU A 84 2.95 -8.19 -19.26
C LEU A 84 3.80 -7.28 -18.35
N VAL A 85 3.37 -7.13 -17.09
CA VAL A 85 4.00 -6.29 -16.08
C VAL A 85 4.76 -7.17 -15.08
N GLY A 86 6.09 -7.03 -15.05
CA GLY A 86 6.97 -7.79 -14.17
C GLY A 86 7.93 -6.91 -13.37
N PRO A 87 8.06 -7.10 -12.04
CA PRO A 87 7.24 -7.97 -11.19
C PRO A 87 5.80 -7.44 -11.05
N PRO A 88 4.79 -8.31 -10.80
CA PRO A 88 3.41 -7.85 -10.67
C PRO A 88 3.23 -7.02 -9.40
N PRO A 89 2.29 -6.05 -9.37
CA PRO A 89 2.08 -5.15 -8.23
C PRO A 89 1.93 -5.82 -6.85
N PRO A 90 1.19 -6.93 -6.68
CA PRO A 90 1.13 -7.62 -5.38
C PRO A 90 2.50 -8.11 -4.90
N ARG A 91 3.37 -8.54 -5.83
CA ARG A 91 4.74 -8.94 -5.52
C ARG A 91 5.59 -7.73 -5.10
N GLN A 92 5.39 -6.56 -5.72
CA GLN A 92 6.06 -5.31 -5.34
C GLN A 92 5.68 -4.92 -3.90
N ALA A 93 4.38 -4.90 -3.60
CA ALA A 93 3.85 -4.62 -2.27
C ALA A 93 4.40 -5.60 -1.22
N GLN A 94 4.40 -6.90 -1.55
CA GLN A 94 4.91 -7.95 -0.66
C GLN A 94 6.40 -7.79 -0.36
N ASP A 95 7.21 -7.52 -1.39
CA ASP A 95 8.64 -7.38 -1.22
C ASP A 95 8.98 -6.15 -0.36
N ALA A 96 8.28 -5.01 -0.57
CA ALA A 96 8.46 -3.81 0.24
C ALA A 96 8.00 -4.01 1.70
N ALA A 97 6.85 -4.64 1.91
CA ALA A 97 6.34 -4.98 3.25
C ALA A 97 7.32 -5.88 4.02
N TYR A 98 7.88 -6.87 3.35
CA TYR A 98 8.79 -7.83 3.97
C TYR A 98 10.13 -7.20 4.32
N GLU A 99 10.64 -6.30 3.46
CA GLU A 99 11.84 -5.54 3.78
C GLU A 99 11.60 -4.63 4.99
N LEU A 100 10.49 -3.87 5.02
CA LEU A 100 10.12 -3.03 6.16
C LEU A 100 10.03 -3.86 7.45
N ARG A 101 9.35 -5.00 7.41
CA ARG A 101 9.25 -5.92 8.54
C ARG A 101 10.63 -6.36 9.03
N ASN A 102 11.51 -6.77 8.13
CA ASN A 102 12.84 -7.23 8.49
C ASN A 102 13.64 -6.09 9.16
N ARG A 103 13.60 -4.89 8.59
CA ARG A 103 14.24 -3.69 9.18
C ARG A 103 13.71 -3.36 10.58
N LEU A 104 12.39 -3.40 10.78
CA LEU A 104 11.79 -3.17 12.09
C LEU A 104 12.23 -4.22 13.13
N ARG A 105 12.30 -5.49 12.72
CA ARG A 105 12.75 -6.60 13.58
C ARG A 105 14.23 -6.53 13.93
N GLU A 106 15.05 -6.04 13.02
CA GLU A 106 16.49 -5.81 13.22
C GLU A 106 16.73 -4.61 14.14
N ALA A 107 15.96 -3.53 13.96
CA ALA A 107 16.10 -2.31 14.74
C ALA A 107 15.72 -2.48 16.22
N ASP A 108 14.72 -3.31 16.54
CA ASP A 108 14.25 -3.48 17.92
C ASP A 108 13.80 -4.92 18.24
N LYS A 109 14.37 -5.50 19.31
CA LYS A 109 14.02 -6.85 19.78
C LYS A 109 12.54 -7.00 20.17
N ARG A 110 11.88 -5.93 20.60
CA ARG A 110 10.44 -5.91 20.93
C ARG A 110 9.58 -6.12 19.68
N LEU A 111 10.09 -5.74 18.51
CA LEU A 111 9.42 -5.86 17.22
C LEU A 111 9.69 -7.20 16.51
N ARG A 112 10.40 -8.15 17.14
CA ARG A 112 10.75 -9.46 16.53
C ARG A 112 9.57 -10.23 15.94
N ARG A 113 8.36 -10.01 16.46
CA ARG A 113 7.11 -10.65 16.00
C ARG A 113 6.18 -9.68 15.26
N VAL A 114 6.64 -8.48 14.90
CA VAL A 114 5.83 -7.54 14.11
C VAL A 114 5.50 -8.17 12.77
N HIS A 115 4.26 -8.02 12.36
CA HIS A 115 3.78 -8.36 11.03
C HIS A 115 3.59 -7.07 10.24
N VAL A 116 3.96 -7.11 8.96
CA VAL A 116 3.65 -6.06 7.99
C VAL A 116 2.99 -6.79 6.84
N GLU A 117 1.68 -6.61 6.73
CA GLU A 117 0.88 -7.17 5.63
C GLU A 117 1.02 -6.28 4.39
N HIS A 118 0.55 -6.78 3.26
CA HIS A 118 0.63 -6.06 1.98
C HIS A 118 -0.72 -6.07 1.26
N ALA A 119 -0.99 -5.00 0.53
CA ALA A 119 -2.17 -4.87 -0.33
C ALA A 119 -1.85 -4.03 -1.57
N VAL A 120 -2.75 -4.08 -2.55
CA VAL A 120 -2.72 -3.21 -3.73
C VAL A 120 -4.02 -2.40 -3.77
N ALA A 121 -3.90 -1.09 -3.88
CA ALA A 121 -5.02 -0.20 -4.16
C ALA A 121 -5.13 0.04 -5.68
N LEU A 122 -6.34 -0.13 -6.19
CA LEU A 122 -6.70 0.05 -7.61
C LEU A 122 -7.75 1.15 -7.75
N PRO A 123 -7.37 2.44 -7.56
CA PRO A 123 -8.33 3.55 -7.55
C PRO A 123 -8.97 3.86 -8.90
N ASP A 124 -8.47 3.24 -9.98
CA ASP A 124 -8.97 3.40 -11.35
C ASP A 124 -9.62 2.11 -11.87
N LEU A 125 -10.06 1.22 -10.97
CA LEU A 125 -10.81 0.03 -11.34
C LEU A 125 -12.18 0.45 -11.90
N VAL A 126 -12.41 0.14 -13.18
CA VAL A 126 -13.65 0.50 -13.90
C VAL A 126 -14.57 -0.68 -14.18
N ASP A 127 -14.02 -1.89 -14.17
CA ASP A 127 -14.75 -3.13 -14.43
C ASP A 127 -14.11 -4.27 -13.63
N LEU A 128 -14.94 -5.22 -13.21
CA LEU A 128 -14.53 -6.40 -12.47
C LEU A 128 -15.37 -7.59 -12.92
N ASP A 129 -14.72 -8.56 -13.55
CA ASP A 129 -15.31 -9.87 -13.79
C ASP A 129 -15.00 -10.80 -12.60
N GLY A 130 -16.05 -11.37 -12.00
CA GLY A 130 -15.97 -12.24 -10.83
C GLY A 130 -16.68 -11.71 -9.59
N GLN A 131 -16.39 -12.31 -8.43
CA GLN A 131 -16.98 -11.95 -7.14
C GLN A 131 -15.89 -11.47 -6.18
N LEU A 132 -16.10 -10.29 -5.59
CA LEU A 132 -15.30 -9.86 -4.45
C LEU A 132 -15.64 -10.69 -3.21
N PRO A 133 -14.73 -10.75 -2.21
CA PRO A 133 -15.05 -11.33 -0.92
C PRO A 133 -16.32 -10.72 -0.31
N THR A 134 -17.05 -11.53 0.45
CA THR A 134 -18.29 -11.08 1.13
C THR A 134 -18.04 -9.83 1.95
N GLY A 135 -18.84 -8.78 1.72
CA GLY A 135 -18.75 -7.50 2.43
C GLY A 135 -17.95 -6.42 1.72
N VAL A 136 -17.37 -6.70 0.53
CA VAL A 136 -16.73 -5.68 -0.32
C VAL A 136 -17.69 -5.30 -1.45
N ILE A 137 -18.06 -4.02 -1.54
CA ILE A 137 -18.91 -3.46 -2.60
C ILE A 137 -18.00 -2.55 -3.47
N PRO A 138 -18.02 -2.66 -4.81
CA PRO A 138 -17.21 -1.82 -5.69
C PRO A 138 -17.56 -0.33 -5.61
#